data_AF-A0A1B6C7F9-F1
#
_entry.id   AF-A0A1B6C7F9-F1
#
_cell.length_a   1.000
_cell.length_b   1.000
_cell.length_c   1.000
_cell.angle_alpha   90.00
_cell.angle_beta   90.00
_cell.angle_gamma   90.00
#
_symmetry.space_group_name_H-M   'P 1'
#
loop_
_entity.id
_entity.type
_entity.pdbx_description
1 polymer ?
#
loop_
_entity_poly.entity_id
_entity_poly.type
_entity_poly.pdbx_seq_one_letter_code
_entity_poly.pdbx_strand_id
1 'polypeptide(L)'
;RNCHKMFREFPKDNIVEYNSFYLNQCTNRTICLELSGCIFWLVLKNDIKKSKLFIFFICFPLVDNVSMYSKIKFSNPSSEDEHTYTQPVFGENADIEEIITSENCMVIPSKDLSPYIDSENKLKCYIKLFKKNV
;
A
#
# COMPACT_ATOMS: atom_id res chain seq x y z
N ARG A 1 -7.87 21.40 0.60
CA ARG A 1 -8.35 20.64 1.77
C ARG A 1 -8.15 19.16 1.46
N ASN A 2 -7.10 18.54 2.00
CA ASN A 2 -6.87 17.10 1.82
C ASN A 2 -7.79 16.36 2.79
N CYS A 3 -8.83 15.72 2.26
CA CYS A 3 -9.67 14.80 3.03
C CYS A 3 -8.88 13.53 3.30
N HIS A 4 -8.14 13.48 4.41
CA HIS A 4 -7.65 12.22 4.95
C HIS A 4 -8.86 11.45 5.48
N LYS A 5 -9.34 10.47 4.72
CA LYS A 5 -10.31 9.50 5.20
C LYS A 5 -9.54 8.27 5.67
N MET A 6 -9.57 8.03 6.97
CA MET A 6 -9.10 6.78 7.55
C MET A 6 -10.22 5.75 7.38
N PHE A 7 -9.90 4.62 6.75
CA PHE A 7 -10.82 3.50 6.61
C PHE A 7 -10.30 2.37 7.49
N ARG A 8 -11.15 1.79 8.33
CA ARG A 8 -10.83 0.55 9.03
C ARG A 8 -11.38 -0.59 8.18
N GLU A 9 -10.50 -1.39 7.59
CA GLU A 9 -10.88 -2.56 6.82
C GLU A 9 -10.10 -3.76 7.33
N PHE A 10 -10.81 -4.86 7.57
CA PHE A 10 -10.20 -6.14 7.91
C PHE A 10 -10.19 -6.98 6.64
N PRO A 11 -9.10 -7.00 5.86
CA PRO A 11 -9.07 -7.69 4.59
C PRO A 11 -9.26 -9.18 4.83
N LYS A 12 -10.27 -9.77 4.19
CA LYS A 12 -10.35 -11.22 4.06
C LYS A 12 -9.20 -11.69 3.18
N ASP A 13 -8.55 -12.77 3.57
CA ASP A 13 -7.52 -13.45 2.78
C ASP A 13 -6.29 -12.58 2.40
N ASN A 14 -6.03 -11.52 3.17
CA ASN A 14 -5.01 -10.51 2.90
C ASN A 14 -5.18 -9.73 1.59
N ILE A 15 -6.40 -9.65 1.06
CA ILE A 15 -6.72 -8.88 -0.13
C ILE A 15 -7.24 -7.51 0.29
N VAL A 16 -6.60 -6.44 -0.18
CA VAL A 16 -7.09 -5.07 -0.06
C VAL A 16 -7.65 -4.62 -1.40
N GLU A 17 -8.87 -4.10 -1.37
CA GLU A 17 -9.53 -3.54 -2.54
C GLU A 17 -9.62 -2.03 -2.40
N TYR A 18 -9.11 -1.34 -3.41
CA TYR A 18 -9.27 0.10 -3.54
C TYR A 18 -10.36 0.41 -4.58
N ASN A 19 -11.57 0.60 -4.06
CA ASN A 19 -12.72 1.07 -4.81
C ASN A 19 -12.58 2.52 -5.27
N SER A 20 -13.12 2.82 -6.46
CA SER A 20 -13.12 4.18 -7.04
C SER A 20 -11.70 4.75 -7.19
N PHE A 21 -10.75 3.92 -7.63
CA PHE A 21 -9.38 4.30 -7.90
C PHE A 21 -9.25 4.84 -9.33
N TYR A 22 -9.00 6.15 -9.44
CA TYR A 22 -8.81 6.82 -10.71
C TYR A 22 -7.39 7.38 -10.80
N LEU A 23 -6.67 7.05 -11.87
CA LEU A 23 -5.30 7.51 -12.09
C LEU A 23 -5.19 9.05 -12.17
N ASN A 24 -6.28 9.72 -12.56
CA ASN A 24 -6.35 11.17 -12.71
C ASN A 24 -6.94 11.89 -11.48
N GLN A 25 -7.10 11.22 -10.34
CA GLN A 25 -7.59 11.83 -9.11
C GLN A 25 -6.59 11.68 -7.96
N CYS A 26 -6.28 12.79 -7.28
CA CYS A 26 -5.48 12.73 -6.07
C CYS A 26 -6.25 11.99 -4.99
N THR A 27 -5.60 11.01 -4.37
CA THR A 27 -6.21 10.29 -3.28
C THR A 27 -5.19 9.98 -2.19
N ASN A 28 -5.64 10.05 -0.94
CA ASN A 28 -4.88 9.58 0.22
C ASN A 28 -5.78 8.62 0.98
N ARG A 29 -5.28 7.42 1.26
CA ARG A 29 -6.00 6.39 1.98
C ARG A 29 -5.09 5.75 3.00
N THR A 30 -5.57 5.65 4.23
CA THR A 30 -4.91 4.86 5.27
C THR A 30 -5.87 3.76 5.70
N ILE A 31 -5.39 2.53 5.65
CA ILE A 31 -6.14 1.33 6.01
C ILE A 31 -5.48 0.71 7.23
N CYS A 32 -6.23 0.60 8.33
CA CYS A 32 -5.80 -0.12 9.51
C CYS A 32 -6.04 -1.60 9.34
N LEU A 33 -5.00 -2.42 9.45
CA LEU A 33 -4.98 -3.86 9.25
C LEU A 33 -4.54 -4.55 10.55
N GLU A 34 -5.09 -5.71 10.85
CA GLU A 34 -4.55 -6.60 11.87
C GLU A 34 -4.05 -7.86 11.18
N LEU A 35 -2.76 -8.14 11.26
CA LEU A 35 -2.11 -9.25 10.58
C LEU A 35 -1.08 -9.89 11.52
N SER A 36 -1.09 -11.23 11.65
CA SER A 36 -0.11 -11.95 12.50
C SER A 36 -0.04 -11.43 13.95
N GLY A 37 -1.15 -10.93 14.51
CA GLY A 37 -1.21 -10.40 15.88
C GLY A 37 -0.63 -8.99 16.05
N CYS A 38 -0.33 -8.29 14.95
CA CYS A 38 0.16 -6.90 14.98
C CYS A 38 -0.81 -5.98 14.22
N ILE A 39 -0.85 -4.71 14.61
CA ILE A 39 -1.62 -3.67 13.92
C ILE A 39 -0.71 -2.97 12.91
N PHE A 40 -1.20 -2.80 11.68
CA PHE A 40 -0.50 -2.08 10.63
C PHE A 40 -1.38 -0.98 10.04
N TRP A 41 -0.76 0.10 9.61
CA TRP A 41 -1.35 1.05 8.69
C TRP A 41 -0.77 0.83 7.31
N LEU A 42 -1.61 0.46 6.35
CA LEU A 42 -1.30 0.56 4.94
C LEU A 42 -1.66 1.98 4.48
N VAL A 43 -0.65 2.74 4.07
CA VAL A 43 -0.78 4.08 3.52
C VAL A 43 -0.68 4.00 2.00
N LEU A 44 -1.66 4.57 1.30
CA LEU A 44 -1.66 4.76 -0.15
C LEU A 44 -1.87 6.23 -0.48
N LYS A 45 -1.04 6.78 -1.36
CA LYS A 45 -1.19 8.14 -1.89
C LYS A 45 -1.03 8.16 -3.40
N ASN A 46 -2.11 8.42 -4.13
CA ASN A 46 -2.05 8.71 -5.55
C ASN A 46 -1.80 10.20 -5.75
N ASP A 47 -0.64 10.56 -6.29
CA ASP A 47 -0.26 11.94 -6.61
C ASP A 47 -0.27 12.13 -8.13
N ILE A 48 -1.30 12.83 -8.62
CA ILE A 48 -1.48 13.07 -10.06
C ILE A 48 -0.44 14.03 -10.63
N LYS A 49 0.09 14.96 -9.81
CA LYS A 49 1.10 15.93 -10.26
C LYS A 49 2.43 15.24 -10.50
N LYS A 50 2.74 14.24 -9.65
CA LYS A 50 3.92 13.40 -9.80
C LYS A 50 3.68 12.18 -10.69
N SER A 51 2.43 11.88 -11.06
CA SER A 51 2.04 10.66 -11.78
C SER A 51 2.55 9.38 -11.10
N LYS A 52 2.39 9.31 -9.77
CA LYS A 52 2.94 8.27 -8.90
C LYS A 52 1.92 7.85 -7.83
N LEU A 53 1.87 6.55 -7.57
CA LEU A 53 1.24 5.98 -6.38
C LEU A 53 2.34 5.61 -5.37
N PHE A 54 2.23 6.15 -4.16
CA PHE A 54 3.07 5.80 -3.02
C PHE A 54 2.32 4.78 -2.18
N ILE A 55 2.99 3.69 -1.78
CA ILE A 55 2.39 2.64 -0.94
C ILE A 55 3.39 2.21 0.13
N PHE A 56 2.98 2.18 1.40
CA PHE A 56 3.82 1.65 2.47
C PHE A 56 3.05 1.22 3.71
N PHE A 57 3.73 0.46 4.57
CA PHE A 57 3.17 -0.03 5.83
C PHE A 57 3.89 0.60 7.01
N ILE A 58 3.14 0.97 8.04
CA ILE A 58 3.62 1.31 9.37
C ILE A 58 3.08 0.27 10.35
N CYS A 59 3.89 -0.24 11.28
CA CYS A 59 3.48 -1.24 12.28
C CYS A 59 3.42 -0.66 13.70
N PHE A 60 2.43 -1.10 14.49
CA PHE A 60 2.18 -0.73 15.88
C PHE A 60 1.91 -1.97 16.76
N PRO A 61 2.61 -2.16 17.90
CA PRO A 61 3.99 -1.81 18.17
C PRO A 61 4.95 -2.78 17.47
N LEU A 62 6.01 -2.27 16.84
CA LEU A 62 7.14 -3.12 16.47
C LEU A 62 7.90 -3.46 17.76
N VAL A 63 7.97 -4.74 18.11
CA VAL A 63 8.94 -5.20 19.11
C VAL A 63 10.33 -4.83 18.61
N ASP A 64 11.15 -4.22 19.47
CA ASP A 64 12.53 -3.86 19.14
C ASP A 64 13.27 -5.03 18.46
N ASN A 65 14.02 -4.73 17.40
CA ASN A 65 14.81 -5.66 16.59
C ASN A 65 14.04 -6.61 15.64
N VAL A 66 12.73 -6.44 15.43
CA VAL A 66 12.02 -7.19 14.39
C VAL A 66 12.01 -6.40 13.07
N SER A 67 12.84 -6.80 12.11
CA SER A 67 12.75 -6.29 10.74
C SER A 67 11.63 -7.00 9.97
N MET A 68 10.50 -6.32 9.79
CA MET A 68 9.39 -6.78 8.98
C MET A 68 9.49 -6.27 7.54
N TYR A 69 9.07 -7.09 6.59
CA TYR A 69 8.93 -6.74 5.19
C TYR A 69 7.50 -6.98 4.74
N SER A 70 7.07 -6.16 3.78
CA SER A 70 5.81 -6.32 3.08
C SER A 70 6.06 -6.77 1.65
N LYS A 71 5.23 -7.70 1.19
CA LYS A 71 5.07 -8.05 -0.22
C LYS A 71 3.69 -7.59 -0.65
N ILE A 72 3.62 -6.82 -1.73
CA ILE A 72 2.37 -6.37 -2.35
C ILE A 72 2.35 -6.91 -3.77
N LYS A 73 1.29 -7.65 -4.10
CA LYS A 73 1.10 -8.26 -5.41
C LYS A 73 -0.14 -7.67 -6.07
N PHE A 74 0.03 -7.19 -7.30
CA PHE A 74 -1.03 -6.77 -8.19
C PHE A 74 -1.22 -7.85 -9.25
N SER A 75 -2.46 -8.27 -9.46
CA SER A 75 -2.83 -9.22 -10.50
C SER A 75 -3.62 -8.47 -11.58
N ASN A 76 -3.27 -8.69 -12.83
CA ASN A 76 -4.04 -8.16 -13.94
C ASN A 76 -5.42 -8.85 -13.97
N PRO A 77 -6.54 -8.11 -13.96
CA PRO A 77 -7.87 -8.72 -14.00
C PRO A 77 -8.23 -9.35 -15.35
N SER A 78 -7.44 -9.08 -16.41
CA SER A 78 -7.68 -9.53 -17.79
C SER A 78 -6.62 -10.49 -18.33
N SER A 79 -5.56 -10.79 -17.57
CA SER A 79 -4.52 -11.75 -17.94
C SER A 79 -3.98 -12.49 -16.72
N GLU A 80 -3.10 -13.47 -16.93
CA GLU A 80 -2.37 -14.13 -15.83
C GLU A 80 -1.18 -13.30 -15.32
N ASP A 81 -0.97 -12.10 -15.86
CA ASP A 81 0.16 -11.26 -15.48
C ASP A 81 0.04 -10.76 -14.05
N GLU A 82 1.13 -10.83 -13.33
CA GLU A 82 1.23 -10.31 -11.97
C GLU A 82 2.50 -9.50 -11.80
N HIS A 83 2.41 -8.49 -10.93
CA HIS A 83 3.57 -7.74 -10.51
C HIS A 83 3.65 -7.72 -8.99
N THR A 84 4.83 -8.04 -8.48
CA THR A 84 5.07 -8.14 -7.05
C THR A 84 6.15 -7.16 -6.65
N TYR A 85 5.82 -6.34 -5.66
CA TYR A 85 6.76 -5.44 -5.01
C TYR A 85 7.06 -5.92 -3.60
N THR A 86 8.22 -5.58 -3.08
CA THR A 86 8.62 -5.87 -1.70
C THR A 86 9.34 -4.67 -1.11
N GLN A 87 9.04 -4.33 0.14
CA GLN A 87 9.69 -3.21 0.85
C GLN A 87 9.72 -3.47 2.37
N PRO A 88 10.64 -2.82 3.11
CA PRO A 88 10.59 -2.79 4.57
C PRO A 88 9.28 -2.20 5.09
N VAL A 89 8.86 -2.65 6.27
CA VAL A 89 7.76 -2.04 7.03
C VAL A 89 8.35 -0.98 7.97
N PHE A 90 7.72 0.19 8.02
CA PHE A 90 8.15 1.30 8.85
C PHE A 90 7.71 1.14 10.31
N GLY A 91 8.50 1.74 11.20
CA GLY A 91 8.20 1.85 12.63
C GLY A 91 7.07 2.84 12.94
N GLU A 92 6.44 2.69 14.10
CA GLU A 92 5.38 3.59 14.59
C GLU A 92 5.79 5.08 14.61
N ASN A 93 7.08 5.36 14.77
CA ASN A 93 7.65 6.70 14.81
C ASN A 93 8.00 7.28 13.43
N ALA A 94 7.64 6.60 12.34
CA ALA A 94 7.97 7.04 10.99
C ALA A 94 7.17 8.29 10.57
N ASP A 95 7.86 9.27 9.98
CA ASP A 95 7.23 10.45 9.40
C ASP A 95 6.72 10.15 7.98
N ILE A 96 5.39 10.15 7.83
CA ILE A 96 4.68 9.88 6.57
C ILE A 96 5.07 10.89 5.49
N GLU A 97 5.19 12.17 5.82
CA GLU A 97 5.50 13.21 4.84
C GLU A 97 6.96 13.14 4.42
N GLU A 98 7.89 12.85 5.35
CA GLU A 98 9.29 12.58 5.02
C GLU A 98 9.42 11.39 4.07
N ILE A 99 8.74 10.27 4.36
CA ILE A 99 8.74 9.08 3.50
C ILE A 99 8.27 9.42 2.08
N ILE A 100 7.19 10.19 1.94
CA ILE A 100 6.64 10.56 0.63
C ILE A 100 7.54 11.57 -0.10
N THR A 101 8.08 12.55 0.60
CA THR A 101 8.90 13.61 -0.01
C THR A 101 10.27 13.11 -0.45
N SER A 102 10.90 12.25 0.36
CA SER A 102 12.15 11.56 0.02
C SER A 102 11.97 10.40 -0.96
N GLU A 103 10.73 10.00 -1.22
CA GLU A 103 10.39 8.80 -2.00
C GLU A 103 11.03 7.52 -1.44
N ASN A 104 11.29 7.48 -0.13
CA ASN A 104 11.83 6.32 0.58
C ASN A 104 10.76 5.27 0.86
N CYS A 105 10.00 4.86 -0.16
CA CYS A 105 9.00 3.81 -0.09
C CYS A 105 8.75 3.20 -1.48
N MET A 106 7.80 2.28 -1.58
CA MET A 106 7.34 1.78 -2.87
C MET A 106 6.61 2.88 -3.64
N VAL A 107 7.17 3.22 -4.80
CA VAL A 107 6.63 4.22 -5.73
C VAL A 107 6.33 3.54 -7.06
N ILE A 108 5.07 3.55 -7.47
CA ILE A 108 4.61 2.94 -8.71
C ILE A 108 4.16 4.06 -9.67
N PRO A 109 4.77 4.19 -10.87
CA PRO A 109 4.30 5.13 -11.87
C PRO A 109 2.85 4.83 -12.28
N SER A 110 2.03 5.87 -12.45
CA SER A 110 0.61 5.71 -12.82
C SER A 110 0.40 4.92 -14.12
N LYS A 111 1.30 5.05 -15.09
CA LYS A 111 1.27 4.28 -16.35
C LYS A 111 1.40 2.77 -16.13
N ASP A 112 2.14 2.35 -15.11
CA ASP A 112 2.42 0.95 -14.81
C ASP A 112 1.28 0.33 -13.98
N LEU A 113 0.38 1.17 -13.44
CA LEU A 113 -0.82 0.73 -12.71
C LEU A 113 -2.00 0.42 -13.62
N SER A 114 -2.06 1.01 -14.81
CA SER A 114 -3.22 0.89 -15.72
C SER A 114 -3.65 -0.57 -15.98
N PRO A 115 -2.74 -1.55 -16.15
CA PRO A 115 -3.14 -2.94 -16.37
C PRO A 115 -3.79 -3.62 -15.15
N TYR A 116 -3.68 -3.05 -13.95
CA TYR A 116 -4.14 -3.66 -12.70
C TYR A 116 -5.44 -3.05 -12.16
N ILE A 117 -6.01 -2.08 -12.88
CA ILE A 117 -7.28 -1.44 -12.55
C ILE A 117 -8.37 -2.14 -13.35
N ASP A 118 -9.40 -2.65 -12.66
CA ASP A 118 -10.51 -3.33 -13.34
C ASP A 118 -11.50 -2.35 -13.99
N SER A 119 -12.46 -2.90 -14.75
CA SER A 119 -13.48 -2.10 -15.45
C SER A 119 -14.40 -1.29 -14.53
N GLU A 120 -14.42 -1.60 -13.23
CA GLU A 120 -15.17 -0.87 -12.21
C GLU A 120 -14.31 0.18 -11.49
N ASN A 121 -13.10 0.46 -12.00
CA ASN A 121 -12.10 1.34 -11.39
C ASN A 121 -11.69 0.86 -10.00
N LYS A 122 -11.51 -0.45 -9.82
CA LYS A 122 -10.98 -1.03 -8.58
C LYS A 122 -9.54 -1.47 -8.78
N LEU A 123 -8.68 -1.09 -7.83
CA LEU A 123 -7.32 -1.60 -7.74
C LEU A 123 -7.26 -2.63 -6.60
N LYS A 124 -7.04 -3.90 -6.93
CA LYS A 124 -6.92 -4.99 -5.95
C LYS A 124 -5.47 -5.35 -5.75
N CYS A 125 -5.06 -5.53 -4.51
CA CYS A 125 -3.74 -6.06 -4.19
C CYS A 125 -3.81 -7.14 -3.11
N TYR A 126 -2.98 -8.16 -3.28
CA TYR A 126 -2.69 -9.14 -2.25
C TYR A 126 -1.50 -8.66 -1.43
N ILE A 127 -1.61 -8.76 -0.11
CA ILE A 127 -0.61 -8.30 0.84
C ILE A 127 -0.10 -9.50 1.63
N LYS A 128 1.21 -9.53 1.86
CA LYS A 128 1.81 -10.46 2.81
C LYS A 128 2.88 -9.77 3.62
N LEU A 129 2.83 -9.94 4.93
CA LEU A 129 3.85 -9.46 5.85
C LEU A 129 4.67 -10.64 6.33
N PHE A 130 5.98 -10.45 6.43
CA PHE A 130 6.90 -11.51 6.86
C PHE A 130 8.13 -10.91 7.54
N LYS A 131 8.72 -11.66 8.47
CA LYS A 131 10.02 -11.31 9.05
C LYS A 131 11.09 -11.48 7.98
N LYS A 132 12.08 -10.58 7.95
CA LYS A 132 13.29 -10.83 7.18
C LYS A 132 13.98 -12.06 7.79
N ASN A 133 14.00 -13.17 7.06
CA ASN A 133 14.87 -14.27 7.45
C ASN A 133 16.31 -13.79 7.23
N VAL A 134 17.09 -13.78 8.31
CA VAL A 134 18.55 -13.61 8.27
C VAL A 134 19.16 -14.92 7.78
#